data_AF-A0A3P2AG88-F1
#
_entry.id   AF-A0A3P2AG88-F1
#
_cell.length_a   1.000
_cell.length_b   1.000
_cell.length_c   1.000
_cell.angle_alpha   90.00
_cell.angle_beta   90.00
_cell.angle_gamma   90.00
#
_symmetry.space_group_name_H-M   'P 1'
#
loop_
_entity.id
_entity.type
_entity.pdbx_description
1 polymer ?
#
loop_
_entity_poly.entity_id
_entity_poly.type
_entity_poly.pdbx_seq_one_letter_code
_entity_poly.pdbx_strand_id
1 'polypeptide(L)'
;MEGKSLSEPFQLGKEIVIYEKAENARNWVEKKRYDFEGVGPWCVAIGQMDEYPDIEVFFGAYRATRYFPEGPRPYFFTWDFKEQKLLRLWTGSYLDAPIFLTAEFEDIDGDGRQELKLEEIEWLGSQEKHYTTHYTYKRKMFLPLKVKREIRQ
;
A
#
# COMPACT_ATOMS: atom_id res chain seq x y z
N MET A 1 18.12 14.27 -14.06
CA MET A 1 18.21 14.56 -12.61
C MET A 1 18.78 13.31 -11.97
N GLU A 2 19.89 13.43 -11.24
CA GLU A 2 20.29 12.36 -10.32
C GLU A 2 19.16 12.17 -9.31
N GLY A 3 18.58 10.98 -9.26
CA GLY A 3 17.56 10.66 -8.27
C GLY A 3 18.20 10.71 -6.90
N LYS A 4 17.62 11.49 -5.98
CA LYS A 4 18.00 11.41 -4.57
C LYS A 4 17.42 10.13 -3.99
N SER A 5 18.27 9.31 -3.38
CA SER A 5 17.86 8.12 -2.65
C SER A 5 17.51 8.47 -1.20
N LEU A 6 16.71 7.61 -0.55
CA LEU A 6 16.48 7.69 0.88
C LEU A 6 17.80 7.59 1.65
N SER A 7 17.87 8.24 2.82
CA SER A 7 19.03 8.17 3.71
C SER A 7 19.27 6.75 4.24
N GLU A 8 18.22 5.95 4.36
CA GLU A 8 18.27 4.55 4.76
C GLU A 8 17.50 3.68 3.74
N PRO A 9 18.05 2.50 3.36
CA PRO A 9 17.36 1.59 2.47
C PRO A 9 16.18 0.91 3.18
N PHE A 10 15.11 0.62 2.45
CA PHE A 10 14.01 -0.19 2.98
C PHE A 10 14.47 -1.60 3.34
N GLN A 11 13.96 -2.14 4.46
CA GLN A 11 14.06 -3.56 4.75
C GLN A 11 13.04 -4.33 3.92
N LEU A 12 13.52 -5.07 2.91
CA LEU A 12 12.66 -5.81 2.00
C LEU A 12 12.32 -7.19 2.58
N GLY A 13 11.02 -7.49 2.61
CA GLY A 13 10.47 -8.81 2.87
C GLY A 13 10.54 -9.71 1.63
N LYS A 14 10.26 -10.99 1.86
CA LYS A 14 10.23 -12.02 0.81
C LYS A 14 8.87 -12.63 0.59
N GLU A 15 7.97 -12.47 1.54
CA GLU A 15 6.70 -13.18 1.57
C GLU A 15 5.60 -12.26 2.07
N ILE A 16 4.38 -12.51 1.59
CA ILE A 16 3.16 -12.01 2.20
C ILE A 16 2.39 -13.22 2.72
N VAL A 17 2.01 -13.18 3.99
CA VAL A 17 1.30 -14.28 4.66
C VAL A 17 -0.02 -13.75 5.22
N ILE A 18 -1.11 -14.40 4.83
CA ILE A 18 -2.45 -14.08 5.31
C ILE A 18 -2.78 -15.02 6.46
N TYR A 19 -3.03 -14.41 7.62
CA TYR A 19 -3.52 -15.09 8.80
C TYR A 19 -4.95 -14.66 9.08
N GLU A 20 -5.75 -15.59 9.59
CA GLU A 20 -7.11 -15.32 10.01
C GLU A 20 -7.30 -15.81 11.45
N LYS A 21 -8.05 -15.03 12.24
CA LYS A 21 -8.39 -15.39 13.61
C LYS A 21 -9.90 -15.31 13.76
N ALA A 22 -10.51 -16.45 14.09
CA ALA A 22 -11.93 -16.47 14.44
C ALA A 22 -12.17 -15.68 15.74
N GLU A 23 -13.36 -15.11 15.89
CA GLU A 23 -13.75 -14.19 16.97
C GLU A 23 -13.38 -14.68 18.39
N ASN A 24 -13.42 -16.00 18.61
CA ASN A 24 -13.11 -16.62 19.91
C ASN A 24 -11.85 -17.51 19.89
N ALA A 25 -11.09 -17.52 18.80
CA ALA A 25 -9.85 -18.30 18.72
C ALA A 25 -8.74 -17.62 19.52
N ARG A 26 -7.89 -18.41 20.17
CA ARG A 26 -6.67 -17.89 20.81
C ARG A 26 -5.55 -17.63 19.80
N ASN A 27 -5.49 -18.45 18.76
CA ASN A 27 -4.38 -18.48 17.81
C ASN A 27 -4.82 -17.95 16.44
N TRP A 28 -3.87 -17.31 15.76
CA TRP A 28 -3.97 -17.03 14.34
C TRP A 28 -3.72 -18.30 13.53
N VAL A 29 -4.47 -18.49 12.44
CA VAL A 29 -4.32 -19.61 11.52
C VAL A 29 -3.85 -19.07 10.18
N GLU A 30 -2.74 -19.60 9.68
CA GLU A 30 -2.28 -19.27 8.32
C GLU A 30 -3.29 -19.79 7.29
N LYS A 31 -3.74 -18.90 6.41
CA LYS A 31 -4.63 -19.23 5.30
C LYS A 31 -3.86 -19.33 3.99
N LYS A 32 -2.89 -18.45 3.79
CA LYS A 32 -2.11 -18.44 2.55
C LYS A 32 -0.76 -17.78 2.73
N ARG A 33 0.22 -18.30 2.01
CA ARG A 33 1.55 -17.73 1.87
C ARG A 33 1.86 -17.50 0.40
N TYR A 34 2.42 -16.34 0.11
CA TYR A 34 2.84 -15.95 -1.22
C TYR A 34 4.33 -15.63 -1.21
N ASP A 35 5.05 -16.18 -2.18
CA ASP A 35 6.41 -15.76 -2.48
C ASP A 35 6.37 -14.43 -3.25
N PHE A 36 7.05 -13.44 -2.68
CA PHE A 36 7.22 -12.09 -3.20
C PHE A 36 8.70 -11.67 -3.18
N GLU A 37 9.66 -12.60 -3.11
CA GLU A 37 11.10 -12.29 -3.01
C GLU A 37 11.59 -11.41 -4.18
N GLY A 38 11.10 -11.67 -5.40
CA GLY A 38 11.43 -10.86 -6.58
C GLY A 38 10.72 -9.50 -6.66
N VAL A 39 9.85 -9.18 -5.70
CA VAL A 39 9.06 -7.94 -5.65
C VAL A 39 9.48 -7.04 -4.48
N GLY A 40 9.98 -7.63 -3.39
CA GLY A 40 10.50 -6.89 -2.24
C GLY A 40 9.45 -6.05 -1.52
N PRO A 41 8.37 -6.64 -0.98
CA PRO A 41 7.40 -5.92 -0.16
C PRO A 41 8.10 -5.37 1.09
N TRP A 42 7.83 -4.13 1.46
CA TRP A 42 8.49 -3.48 2.59
C TRP A 42 7.50 -2.83 3.56
N CYS A 43 6.27 -2.53 3.12
CA CYS A 43 5.16 -2.19 4.01
C CYS A 43 3.88 -2.90 3.56
N VAL A 44 2.99 -3.16 4.51
CA VAL A 44 1.68 -3.78 4.27
C VAL A 44 0.64 -3.10 5.15
N ALA A 45 -0.55 -2.89 4.60
CA ALA A 45 -1.69 -2.37 5.32
C ALA A 45 -2.95 -3.12 4.86
N ILE A 46 -3.90 -3.30 5.77
CA ILE A 46 -5.21 -3.86 5.46
C ILE A 46 -6.28 -2.89 5.95
N GLY A 47 -7.38 -2.82 5.22
CA GLY A 47 -8.51 -1.99 5.59
C GLY A 47 -9.75 -2.33 4.79
N GLN A 48 -10.82 -1.61 5.09
CA GLN A 48 -12.12 -1.75 4.42
C GLN A 48 -12.47 -0.43 3.75
N MET A 49 -12.07 -0.30 2.49
CA MET A 49 -12.25 0.90 1.67
C MET A 49 -13.53 0.84 0.84
N ASP A 50 -13.98 -0.36 0.49
CA ASP A 50 -15.29 -0.58 -0.14
C ASP A 50 -16.30 -1.15 0.86
N GLU A 51 -17.33 -1.83 0.38
CA GLU A 51 -18.36 -2.43 1.21
C GLU A 51 -17.90 -3.76 1.80
N TYR A 52 -18.27 -4.00 3.06
CA TYR A 52 -18.14 -5.31 3.69
C TYR A 52 -18.81 -6.39 2.81
N PRO A 53 -18.18 -7.56 2.59
CA PRO A 53 -17.03 -8.11 3.32
C PRO A 53 -15.67 -7.88 2.64
N ASP A 54 -15.56 -6.96 1.68
CA ASP A 54 -14.30 -6.79 0.95
C ASP A 54 -13.21 -6.22 1.88
N ILE A 55 -12.07 -6.94 1.98
CA ILE A 55 -10.87 -6.45 2.69
C ILE A 55 -9.82 -6.10 1.65
N GLU A 56 -9.50 -4.82 1.57
CA GLU A 56 -8.40 -4.33 0.76
C GLU A 56 -7.06 -4.58 1.46
N VAL A 57 -6.09 -5.00 0.67
CA VAL A 57 -4.70 -5.19 1.08
C VAL A 57 -3.84 -4.29 0.21
N PHE A 58 -3.16 -3.36 0.85
CA PHE A 58 -2.11 -2.56 0.23
C PHE A 58 -0.75 -3.12 0.63
N PHE A 59 0.19 -3.15 -0.30
CA PHE A 59 1.60 -3.20 0.07
C PHE A 59 2.46 -2.31 -0.81
N GLY A 60 3.42 -1.66 -0.16
CA GLY A 60 4.54 -1.05 -0.82
C GLY A 60 5.57 -2.10 -1.13
N ALA A 61 6.03 -2.14 -2.38
CA ALA A 61 7.16 -2.96 -2.75
C ALA A 61 8.23 -2.15 -3.46
N TYR A 62 9.44 -2.69 -3.58
CA TYR A 62 10.52 -2.03 -4.28
C TYR A 62 10.88 -2.81 -5.54
N ARG A 63 10.58 -2.24 -6.71
CA ARG A 63 10.83 -2.93 -7.98
C ARG A 63 11.43 -2.01 -9.03
N ALA A 64 12.65 -2.37 -9.44
CA ALA A 64 13.30 -1.87 -10.63
C ALA A 64 12.49 -2.19 -11.89
N THR A 65 12.31 -1.21 -12.77
CA THR A 65 11.72 -1.40 -14.10
C THR A 65 12.69 -0.89 -15.16
N ARG A 66 12.48 -1.29 -16.42
CA ARG A 66 13.32 -0.85 -17.55
C ARG A 66 13.40 0.68 -17.69
N TYR A 67 12.34 1.41 -17.32
CA TYR A 67 12.24 2.86 -17.47
C TYR A 67 12.45 3.63 -16.17
N PHE A 68 12.26 2.98 -15.02
CA PHE A 68 12.51 3.53 -13.70
C PHE A 68 13.41 2.54 -12.97
N PRO A 69 14.72 2.78 -12.92
CA PRO A 69 15.69 1.80 -12.44
C PRO A 69 15.38 1.39 -11.00
N GLU A 70 14.73 2.24 -10.21
CA GLU A 70 14.51 2.07 -8.78
C GLU A 70 13.23 2.80 -8.33
N GLY A 71 12.62 2.37 -7.22
CA GLY A 71 11.55 3.11 -6.55
C GLY A 71 10.41 2.25 -6.00
N PRO A 72 9.66 2.79 -5.02
CA PRO A 72 8.53 2.09 -4.44
C PRO A 72 7.38 1.97 -5.44
N ARG A 73 6.65 0.86 -5.34
CA ARG A 73 5.53 0.49 -6.21
C ARG A 73 4.31 0.18 -5.36
N PRO A 74 3.19 0.86 -5.62
CA PRO A 74 1.94 0.58 -4.93
C PRO A 74 1.26 -0.66 -5.55
N TYR A 75 0.87 -1.58 -4.68
CA TYR A 75 0.08 -2.73 -5.05
C TYR A 75 -1.21 -2.79 -4.21
N PHE A 76 -2.34 -2.94 -4.90
CA PHE A 76 -3.66 -3.05 -4.28
C PHE A 76 -4.28 -4.39 -4.65
N PHE A 77 -4.71 -5.10 -3.61
CA PHE A 77 -5.39 -6.38 -3.69
C PHE A 77 -6.66 -6.33 -2.86
N THR A 78 -7.54 -7.30 -3.08
CA THR A 78 -8.60 -7.67 -2.15
C THR A 78 -8.46 -9.13 -1.77
N TRP A 79 -8.84 -9.48 -0.55
CA TRP A 79 -8.85 -10.87 -0.09
C TRP A 79 -10.16 -11.55 -0.44
N ASP A 80 -10.11 -12.55 -1.32
CA ASP A 80 -11.25 -13.42 -1.61
C ASP A 80 -11.34 -14.51 -0.54
N PHE A 81 -12.31 -14.37 0.37
CA PHE A 81 -12.55 -15.32 1.45
C PHE A 81 -12.96 -16.71 0.98
N LYS A 82 -13.68 -16.80 -0.14
CA LYS A 82 -14.19 -18.08 -0.65
C LYS A 82 -13.05 -18.89 -1.27
N GLU A 83 -12.24 -18.23 -2.07
CA GLU A 83 -11.15 -18.84 -2.83
C GLU A 83 -9.82 -18.83 -2.08
N GLN A 84 -9.78 -18.15 -0.93
CA GLN A 84 -8.60 -17.95 -0.09
C GLN A 84 -7.41 -17.43 -0.90
N LYS A 85 -7.66 -16.38 -1.69
CA LYS A 85 -6.65 -15.79 -2.56
C LYS A 85 -6.69 -14.26 -2.59
N LEU A 86 -5.52 -13.66 -2.80
CA LEU A 86 -5.40 -12.23 -3.11
C LEU A 86 -5.78 -12.02 -4.57
N LEU A 87 -6.80 -11.20 -4.80
CA LEU A 87 -7.21 -10.75 -6.11
C LEU A 87 -6.62 -9.37 -6.37
N ARG A 88 -5.88 -9.22 -7.46
CA ARG A 88 -5.27 -7.94 -7.82
C ARG A 88 -6.35 -6.95 -8.23
N LEU A 89 -6.43 -5.83 -7.52
CA LEU A 89 -7.27 -4.69 -7.87
C LEU A 89 -6.52 -3.74 -8.79
N TRP A 90 -5.33 -3.28 -8.38
CA TRP A 90 -4.53 -2.35 -9.17
C TRP A 90 -3.04 -2.44 -8.84
N THR A 91 -2.21 -2.14 -9.83
CA THR A 91 -0.75 -2.02 -9.68
C THR A 91 -0.26 -0.88 -10.55
N GLY A 92 0.60 -0.03 -10.02
CA GLY A 92 1.14 1.12 -10.74
C GLY A 92 2.62 1.36 -10.50
N SER A 93 3.13 2.42 -11.15
CA SER A 93 4.52 2.83 -11.00
C SER A 93 4.71 3.77 -9.81
N TYR A 94 3.79 4.69 -9.58
CA TYR A 94 3.79 5.63 -8.46
C TYR A 94 2.34 6.12 -8.23
N LEU A 95 2.10 6.74 -7.07
CA LEU A 95 0.86 7.47 -6.77
C LEU A 95 1.09 8.97 -7.02
N ASP A 96 0.91 9.83 -6.03
CA ASP A 96 1.14 11.27 -6.18
C ASP A 96 2.60 11.65 -5.92
N ALA A 97 3.25 11.04 -4.92
CA ALA A 97 4.66 11.21 -4.63
C ALA A 97 5.52 10.04 -5.15
N PRO A 98 6.81 10.28 -5.46
CA PRO A 98 7.72 9.23 -5.93
C PRO A 98 8.06 8.21 -4.83
N ILE A 99 7.99 8.61 -3.56
CA ILE A 99 8.27 7.75 -2.41
C ILE A 99 7.15 7.84 -1.39
N PHE A 100 6.79 6.68 -0.82
CA PHE A 100 5.99 6.57 0.39
C PHE A 100 6.74 5.70 1.42
N LEU A 101 6.52 5.96 2.71
CA LEU A 101 7.28 5.44 3.86
C LEU A 101 6.46 4.56 4.78
N THR A 102 5.16 4.76 4.87
CA THR A 102 4.23 3.94 5.65
C THR A 102 2.89 3.90 4.97
N ALA A 103 2.08 2.92 5.35
CA ALA A 103 0.72 2.74 4.85
C ALA A 103 -0.20 2.33 5.99
N GLU A 104 -1.34 2.99 6.10
CA GLU A 104 -2.37 2.73 7.09
C GLU A 104 -3.74 2.95 6.44
N PHE A 105 -4.79 2.28 6.92
CA PHE A 105 -6.16 2.58 6.53
C PHE A 105 -6.88 3.27 7.69
N GLU A 106 -7.53 4.41 7.42
CA GLU A 106 -8.28 5.18 8.41
C GLU A 106 -9.52 5.81 7.79
N ASP A 107 -10.63 5.85 8.52
CA ASP A 107 -11.86 6.55 8.13
C ASP A 107 -11.70 8.04 8.49
N ILE A 108 -11.54 8.89 7.47
CA ILE A 108 -11.25 10.32 7.68
C ILE A 108 -12.48 11.22 7.60
N ASP A 109 -13.59 10.75 7.04
CA ASP A 109 -14.81 11.54 6.85
C ASP A 109 -16.03 11.02 7.65
N GLY A 110 -15.88 9.87 8.31
CA GLY A 110 -16.87 9.26 9.19
C GLY A 110 -17.95 8.49 8.45
N ASP A 111 -17.73 8.12 7.18
CA ASP A 111 -18.71 7.36 6.39
C ASP A 111 -18.69 5.84 6.66
N GLY A 112 -17.75 5.37 7.49
CA GLY A 112 -17.56 3.96 7.84
C GLY A 112 -16.69 3.17 6.86
N ARG A 113 -16.21 3.79 5.78
CA ARG A 113 -15.18 3.27 4.88
C ARG A 113 -13.83 3.89 5.26
N GLN A 114 -12.75 3.23 4.87
CA GLN A 114 -11.40 3.67 5.21
C GLN A 114 -10.63 4.12 3.97
N GLU A 115 -9.96 5.26 4.08
CA GLU A 115 -8.97 5.74 3.12
C GLU A 115 -7.59 5.16 3.42
N LEU A 116 -6.83 4.86 2.38
CA LEU A 116 -5.42 4.55 2.48
C LEU A 116 -4.67 5.85 2.75
N LYS A 117 -4.08 5.96 3.93
CA LYS A 117 -3.13 6.99 4.31
C LYS A 117 -1.71 6.54 3.98
N LEU A 118 -1.00 7.37 3.22
CA LEU A 118 0.43 7.20 2.96
C LEU A 118 1.21 8.39 3.48
N GLU A 119 2.33 8.09 4.13
CA GLU A 119 3.38 9.07 4.43
C GLU A 119 4.34 9.13 3.24
N GLU A 120 4.48 10.29 2.62
CA GLU A 120 5.07 10.47 1.29
C GLU A 120 6.21 11.48 1.29
N ILE A 121 7.25 11.21 0.49
CA ILE A 121 8.39 12.11 0.28
C ILE A 121 8.50 12.50 -1.21
N GLU A 122 8.75 13.78 -1.45
CA GLU A 122 9.10 14.32 -2.75
C GLU A 122 10.26 15.31 -2.63
N TRP A 123 11.13 15.35 -3.63
CA TRP A 123 12.18 16.37 -3.72
C TRP A 123 11.83 17.42 -4.78
N LEU A 124 11.69 18.66 -4.35
CA LEU A 124 11.53 19.82 -5.22
C LEU A 124 12.86 20.58 -5.28
N GLY A 125 13.69 20.22 -6.25
CA GLY A 125 15.06 20.72 -6.34
C GLY A 125 15.93 20.19 -5.19
N SER A 126 16.48 21.08 -4.37
CA SER A 126 17.26 20.69 -3.19
C SER A 126 16.39 20.35 -1.97
N GLN A 127 15.15 20.82 -1.93
CA GLN A 127 14.27 20.69 -0.77
C GLN A 127 13.54 19.35 -0.77
N GLU A 128 13.64 18.64 0.35
CA GLU A 128 12.81 17.48 0.66
C GLU A 128 11.49 17.94 1.29
N LYS A 129 10.38 17.37 0.85
CA LYS A 129 9.04 17.65 1.40
C LYS A 129 8.37 16.35 1.81
N HIS A 130 7.76 16.40 2.99
CA HIS A 130 7.02 15.31 3.58
C HIS A 130 5.53 15.61 3.52
N TYR A 131 4.74 14.59 3.21
CA TYR A 131 3.30 14.72 3.06
C TYR A 131 2.58 13.55 3.70
N THR A 132 1.38 13.82 4.21
CA THR A 132 0.38 12.77 4.44
C THR A 132 -0.62 12.87 3.30
N THR A 133 -0.83 11.78 2.57
CA THR A 133 -1.78 11.72 1.46
C THR A 133 -2.78 10.59 1.67
N HIS A 134 -4.07 10.91 1.56
CA HIS A 134 -5.16 9.96 1.64
C HIS A 134 -5.66 9.61 0.25
N TYR A 135 -5.82 8.31 0.01
CA TYR A 135 -6.35 7.78 -1.23
C TYR A 135 -7.59 6.94 -0.94
N THR A 136 -8.60 7.11 -1.79
CA THR A 136 -9.72 6.17 -1.92
C THR A 136 -9.56 5.38 -3.21
N TYR A 137 -10.40 4.38 -3.42
CA TYR A 137 -10.40 3.56 -4.62
C TYR A 137 -11.79 3.53 -5.22
N LYS A 138 -11.91 3.92 -6.49
CA LYS A 138 -13.17 3.74 -7.23
C LYS A 138 -13.14 2.40 -7.97
N ARG A 139 -13.84 1.40 -7.43
CA ARG A 139 -13.92 0.04 -7.97
C ARG A 139 -14.25 -0.05 -9.46
N LYS A 140 -15.14 0.82 -9.96
CA LYS A 140 -15.49 0.86 -11.39
C LYS A 140 -14.34 1.28 -12.30
N MET A 141 -13.39 2.07 -11.79
CA MET A 141 -12.29 2.61 -12.57
C MET A 141 -10.97 1.87 -12.34
N PHE A 142 -10.91 0.99 -11.34
CA PHE A 142 -9.69 0.30 -10.94
C PHE A 142 -8.52 1.25 -10.71
N LEU A 143 -8.76 2.42 -10.09
CA LEU A 143 -7.74 3.45 -9.90
C LEU A 143 -7.81 4.06 -8.50
N PRO A 144 -6.66 4.21 -7.81
CA PRO A 144 -6.56 5.00 -6.59
C PRO A 144 -6.77 6.48 -6.92
N LEU A 145 -7.49 7.18 -6.05
CA LEU A 145 -7.83 8.59 -6.18
C LEU A 145 -7.42 9.31 -4.92
N LYS A 146 -6.66 10.40 -5.09
CA LYS A 146 -6.27 11.27 -3.98
C LYS A 146 -7.50 12.02 -3.45
N VAL A 147 -7.73 11.91 -2.15
CA VAL A 147 -8.80 12.57 -1.41
C VAL A 147 -8.28 13.81 -0.70
N LYS A 148 -7.14 13.68 -0.02
CA LYS A 148 -6.54 14.74 0.80
C LYS A 148 -5.02 14.65 0.70
N ARG A 149 -4.33 15.79 0.75
CA ARG A 149 -2.86 15.86 0.90
C ARG A 149 -2.49 17.03 1.79
N GLU A 150 -1.64 16.77 2.76
CA GLU A 150 -1.18 17.73 3.76
C GLU A 150 0.34 17.73 3.80
N ILE A 151 0.95 18.91 4.02
CA ILE A 151 2.41 19.03 4.21
C ILE A 151 2.71 18.77 5.68
N ARG A 152 3.67 17.89 5.97
CA ARG A 152 4.23 17.75 7.32
C ARG A 152 5.36 18.76 7.46
N GLN A 153 5.22 19.66 8.45
CA GLN A 153 6.24 20.65 8.81
C GLN A 153 7.43 19.99 9.52
#